data_AF-A0A4Z1DNT6-F1
#
_entry.id   AF-A0A4Z1DNT6-F1
#
_cell.length_a   1.000
_cell.length_b   1.000
_cell.length_c   1.000
_cell.angle_alpha   90.00
_cell.angle_beta   90.00
_cell.angle_gamma   90.00
#
_symmetry.space_group_name_H-M   'P 1'
#
loop_
_entity.id
_entity.type
_entity.pdbx_description
1 polymer ?
#
loop_
_entity_poly.entity_id
_entity_poly.type
_entity_poly.pdbx_seq_one_letter_code
_entity_poly.pdbx_strand_id
1 'polypeptide(L)' 'QEYGVAYLTVRRAAQVLRERGLIVTVHGRGTFVADPVPPADEG' A
#
# COMPACT_ATOMS: atom_id res chain seq x y z
N GLN A 1 14.86 6.48 -11.62
CA GLN A 1 13.84 7.53 -11.41
C GLN A 1 13.27 7.30 -10.02
N GLU A 2 13.72 8.07 -9.04
CA GLU A 2 13.13 8.08 -7.71
C GLU A 2 12.21 9.29 -7.66
N TYR A 3 10.95 9.12 -7.24
CA TYR A 3 9.85 10.09 -7.37
C TYR A 3 10.04 11.39 -6.54
N GLY A 4 11.27 11.78 -6.19
CA GLY A 4 11.56 12.94 -5.34
C GLY A 4 11.05 12.80 -3.90
N VAL A 5 10.64 11.59 -3.50
CA VAL A 5 10.07 11.31 -2.18
C VAL A 5 11.11 10.66 -1.28
N ALA A 6 11.16 11.10 -0.02
CA ALA A 6 11.98 10.43 0.99
C ALA A 6 11.52 8.98 1.20
N TYR A 7 12.46 8.06 1.40
CA TYR A 7 12.18 6.65 1.63
C TYR A 7 11.17 6.41 2.77
N LEU A 8 11.25 7.21 3.84
CA LEU A 8 10.30 7.13 4.95
C LEU A 8 8.86 7.48 4.53
N THR A 9 8.68 8.40 3.58
CA THR A 9 7.36 8.74 3.03
C THR A 9 6.77 7.54 2.30
N VAL A 10 7.57 6.85 1.48
CA VAL A 10 7.15 5.63 0.78
C VAL A 10 6.75 4.55 1.78
N ARG A 11 7.56 4.34 2.82
CA ARG A 11 7.26 3.35 3.87
C ARG A 11 5.97 3.67 4.62
N ARG A 12 5.74 4.95 4.95
CA ARG A 12 4.50 5.40 5.61
C ARG A 12 3.28 5.21 4.71
N ALA A 13 3.38 5.58 3.44
CA ALA A 13 2.30 5.38 2.47
C ALA A 13 1.95 3.91 2.33
N ALA A 14 2.94 3.03 2.22
CA ALA A 14 2.73 1.58 2.17
C ALA A 14 2.05 1.04 3.44
N GLN A 15 2.40 1.57 4.62
CA GLN A 15 1.72 1.20 5.87
C GLN A 15 0.24 1.58 5.84
N VAL A 16 -0.09 2.82 5.46
CA VAL A 16 -1.48 3.29 5.38
C VAL A 16 -2.29 2.46 4.38
N LEU A 17 -1.73 2.14 3.21
CA LEU A 17 -2.39 1.31 2.22
C LEU A 17 -2.68 -0.10 2.76
N ARG A 18 -1.76 -0.67 3.55
CA ARG A 18 -1.95 -1.99 4.18
C ARG A 18 -3.01 -1.94 5.27
N GLU A 19 -3.01 -0.91 6.10
CA GLU A 19 -4.02 -0.70 7.16
C GLU A 19 -5.43 -0.59 6.58
N ARG A 20 -5.58 0.06 5.41
CA ARG A 20 -6.84 0.16 4.67
C ARG A 20 -7.20 -1.10 3.86
N GLY A 21 -6.36 -2.14 3.89
CA GLY A 21 -6.58 -3.35 3.09
C GLY A 21 -6.46 -3.15 1.58
N LEU A 22 -5.88 -2.05 1.11
CA LEU A 22 -5.69 -1.74 -0.33
C LEU A 22 -4.55 -2.56 -0.95
N ILE A 23 -3.63 -3.04 -0.12
CA ILE A 23 -2.53 -3.92 -0.52
C ILE A 23 -2.41 -5.13 0.39
N VAL A 24 -1.97 -6.25 -0.17
CA VAL A 24 -1.74 -7.51 0.53
C VAL A 24 -0.30 -7.98 0.31
N THR A 25 0.35 -8.46 1.37
CA THR A 25 1.69 -9.05 1.28
C THR A 25 1.58 -10.57 1.29
N VAL A 26 2.06 -11.20 0.23
CA VAL A 26 2.17 -12.65 0.11
C VAL A 26 3.59 -13.06 0.43
N HIS A 27 3.76 -13.85 1.48
CA HIS A 27 5.07 -14.34 1.91
C HIS A 27 5.81 -15.00 0.73
N GLY A 28 7.07 -14.60 0.51
CA GLY A 28 7.90 -15.09 -0.60
C GLY A 28 7.48 -14.62 -2.01
N ARG A 29 6.41 -13.83 -2.16
CA ARG A 29 5.93 -13.34 -3.47
C ARG A 29 5.82 -11.83 -3.60
N GLY A 30 5.88 -11.09 -2.49
CA GLY A 30 5.88 -9.63 -2.49
C GLY A 30 4.52 -9.03 -2.15
N THR A 31 4.29 -7.79 -2.60
CA THR A 31 3.10 -7.00 -2.27
C THR A 31 2.26 -6.76 -3.51
N PHE A 32 0.95 -6.95 -3.38
CA PHE A 32 -0.04 -6.86 -4.46
C PHE A 32 -1.16 -5.91 -4.07
N VAL A 33 -1.86 -5.34 -5.05
CA VAL A 33 -3.10 -4.58 -4.84
C VAL A 33 -4.23 -5.56 -4.51
N ALA A 34 -5.10 -5.21 -3.58
CA ALA A 34 -6.28 -6.02 -3.25
C ALA A 34 -7.28 -6.05 -4.41
N ASP A 35 -7.89 -7.21 -4.63
CA ASP A 35 -8.92 -7.42 -5.64
C ASP A 35 -10.05 -8.30 -5.07
N PRO A 36 -11.30 -7.80 -4.92
CA PRO A 36 -11.69 -6.43 -5.25
C PRO A 36 -11.03 -5.40 -4.32
N VAL A 37 -10.76 -4.21 -4.87
CA VAL A 37 -10.30 -3.07 -4.06
C VAL A 37 -11.42 -2.74 -3.06
N PRO A 38 -11.13 -2.64 -1.74
CA PRO A 38 -12.15 -2.28 -0.77
C PRO A 38 -12.77 -0.91 -1.13
N PRO A 39 -14.06 -0.70 -0.84
CA PRO A 39 -14.68 0.61 -1.05
C PRO A 39 -13.84 1.67 -0.33
N ALA A 40 -13.56 2.78 -1.02
CA ALA A 40 -12.81 3.86 -0.41
C ALA A 40 -13.52 4.27 0.88
N ASP A 41 -12.76 4.47 1.97
CA ASP A 41 -13.30 5.04 3.20
C ASP A 41 -14.01 6.36 2.85
N GLU A 42 -15.34 6.34 2.74
CA GLU A 42 -16.17 7.53 2.70
C GLU A 42 -16.13 8.10 4.12
N GLY A 43 -15.30 9.12 4.32
CA GLY A 43 -15.03 9.74 5.62
C GLY A 43 -16.25 10.35 6.29
#